data_AF-A0A366EMR1-F1
#
_entry.id   AF-A0A366EMR1-F1
#
_cell.length_a   1.000
_cell.length_b   1.000
_cell.length_c   1.000
_cell.angle_alpha   90.00
_cell.angle_beta   90.00
_cell.angle_gamma   90.00
#
_symmetry.space_group_name_H-M   'P 1'
#
loop_
_entity.id
_entity.type
_entity.pdbx_description
1 polymer ?
#
loop_
_entity_poly.entity_id
_entity_poly.type
_entity_poly.pdbx_seq_one_letter_code
_entity_poly.pdbx_strand_id
1 'polypeptide(L)'
;MRKIVQFKHTTYENGTLYLHTDQAELLQGTTAAGQIIADSDRYAFVYLAENEEEYVYLYLEESIWDELKKALLNKSAVIAKSDDYSLELDQFIEELDYLVTNIEGNGNYGDEMVKKVENIFLDK
;
A
#
# COMPACT_ATOMS: atom_id res chain seq x y z
N MET A 1 -2.06 12.94 16.59
CA MET A 1 -1.83 11.47 16.50
C MET A 1 -1.87 11.14 15.03
N ARG A 2 -1.01 10.26 14.51
CA ARG A 2 -1.06 9.90 13.08
C ARG A 2 -2.42 9.25 12.75
N LYS A 3 -3.06 9.67 11.67
CA LYS A 3 -4.26 9.02 11.12
C LYS A 3 -3.82 7.78 10.33
N ILE A 4 -4.23 6.60 10.79
CA ILE A 4 -3.78 5.32 10.24
C ILE A 4 -5.00 4.53 9.76
N VAL A 5 -4.99 4.18 8.47
CA VAL A 5 -5.94 3.25 7.87
C VAL A 5 -5.32 1.86 7.85
N GLN A 6 -6.06 0.89 8.35
CA GLN A 6 -5.76 -0.54 8.33
C GLN A 6 -6.79 -1.25 7.45
N PHE A 7 -6.31 -2.21 6.65
CA PHE A 7 -7.18 -2.99 5.77
C PHE A 7 -7.43 -4.37 6.35
N LYS A 8 -8.68 -4.84 6.27
CA LYS A 8 -9.10 -6.13 6.81
C LYS A 8 -8.96 -7.27 5.82
N HIS A 9 -9.22 -6.98 4.55
CA HIS A 9 -9.15 -7.93 3.46
C HIS A 9 -9.06 -7.20 2.12
N THR A 10 -8.83 -7.97 1.07
CA THR A 10 -8.78 -7.47 -0.30
C THR A 10 -9.80 -8.21 -1.18
N THR A 11 -10.28 -7.55 -2.22
CA THR A 11 -10.98 -8.22 -3.34
C THR A 11 -10.39 -7.77 -4.66
N TYR A 12 -10.44 -8.64 -5.67
CA TYR A 12 -9.94 -8.33 -7.01
C TYR A 12 -11.06 -8.53 -8.02
N GLU A 13 -11.55 -7.44 -8.60
CA GLU A 13 -12.74 -7.42 -9.45
C GLU A 13 -12.50 -6.51 -10.65
N ASN A 14 -12.85 -6.98 -11.86
CA ASN A 14 -12.77 -6.21 -13.10
C ASN A 14 -11.40 -5.53 -13.38
N GLY A 15 -10.30 -6.13 -12.91
CA GLY A 15 -8.95 -5.58 -13.11
C GLY A 15 -8.53 -4.56 -12.04
N THR A 16 -9.33 -4.37 -11.00
CA THR A 16 -9.07 -3.48 -9.87
C THR A 16 -8.87 -4.27 -8.59
N LEU A 17 -7.86 -3.89 -7.81
CA LEU A 17 -7.66 -4.38 -6.45
C LEU A 17 -8.33 -3.41 -5.47
N TYR A 18 -9.24 -3.93 -4.66
CA TYR A 18 -9.89 -3.19 -3.58
C TYR A 18 -9.29 -3.58 -2.23
N LEU A 19 -8.90 -2.58 -1.44
CA LEU A 19 -8.39 -2.73 -0.08
C LEU A 19 -9.50 -2.28 0.89
N HIS A 20 -10.10 -3.23 1.61
CA HIS A 20 -11.31 -2.95 2.39
C HIS A 20 -11.00 -2.59 3.84
N THR A 21 -11.60 -1.52 4.33
CA THR A 21 -11.48 -1.02 5.71
C THR A 21 -12.85 -0.62 6.26
N ASP A 22 -13.01 -0.74 7.58
CA ASP A 22 -14.21 -0.26 8.30
C ASP A 22 -14.02 1.19 8.79
N GLN A 23 -12.86 1.81 8.52
CA GLN A 23 -12.49 3.16 8.99
C GLN A 23 -12.94 4.23 7.98
N ALA A 24 -14.23 4.28 7.68
CA ALA A 24 -14.82 5.18 6.67
C ALA A 24 -14.48 6.66 6.92
N GLU A 25 -14.45 7.07 8.19
CA GLU A 25 -14.12 8.44 8.62
C GLU A 25 -12.70 8.87 8.27
N LEU A 26 -11.78 7.92 8.07
CA LEU A 26 -10.40 8.22 7.69
C LEU A 26 -10.19 8.29 6.17
N LEU A 27 -11.15 7.83 5.37
CA LEU A 27 -11.15 8.01 3.91
C LEU A 27 -11.95 9.26 3.49
N GLN A 28 -12.88 9.71 4.33
CA GLN A 28 -13.68 10.89 4.05
C GLN A 28 -12.80 12.15 3.95
N GLY A 29 -12.87 12.84 2.81
CA GLY A 29 -12.11 14.07 2.59
C GLY A 29 -10.61 13.85 2.40
N THR A 30 -10.18 12.61 2.20
CA THR A 30 -8.79 12.24 1.93
C THR A 30 -8.53 12.19 0.43
N THR A 31 -7.39 12.71 0.00
CA THR A 31 -6.89 12.67 -1.37
C THR A 31 -5.59 11.89 -1.45
N ALA A 32 -5.40 11.17 -2.55
CA ALA A 32 -4.17 10.41 -2.80
C ALA A 32 -2.99 11.37 -2.97
N ALA A 33 -1.85 11.07 -2.32
CA ALA A 33 -0.63 11.89 -2.44
C ALA A 33 0.39 11.27 -3.40
N GLY A 34 0.13 10.07 -3.93
CA GLY A 34 0.98 9.46 -4.97
C GLY A 34 2.36 9.04 -4.47
N GLN A 35 2.49 8.61 -3.21
CA GLN A 35 3.77 8.20 -2.66
C GLN A 35 3.63 6.92 -1.82
N ILE A 36 4.57 5.99 -1.97
CA ILE A 36 4.69 4.80 -1.11
C ILE A 36 6.04 4.83 -0.39
N ILE A 37 6.01 4.63 0.93
CA ILE A 37 7.21 4.48 1.76
C ILE A 37 7.25 3.11 2.43
N ALA A 38 8.44 2.70 2.85
CA ALA A 38 8.62 1.49 3.67
C ALA A 38 8.60 1.82 5.16
N ASP A 39 7.93 0.98 5.94
CA ASP A 39 8.05 0.89 7.38
C ASP A 39 8.71 -0.45 7.74
N SER A 40 10.04 -0.44 7.77
CA SER A 40 10.87 -1.62 8.00
C SER A 40 10.66 -2.25 9.37
N ASP A 41 10.31 -1.46 10.39
CA ASP A 41 10.07 -1.96 11.74
C ASP A 41 8.77 -2.77 11.82
N ARG A 42 7.78 -2.42 10.97
CA ARG A 42 6.48 -3.10 10.88
C ARG A 42 6.37 -4.08 9.72
N TYR A 43 7.40 -4.22 8.89
CA TYR A 43 7.36 -4.98 7.64
C TYR A 43 6.14 -4.63 6.79
N ALA A 44 5.93 -3.33 6.57
CA ALA A 44 4.80 -2.82 5.82
C ALA A 44 5.25 -1.81 4.78
N PHE A 45 4.47 -1.71 3.71
CA PHE A 45 4.47 -0.49 2.90
C PHE A 45 3.41 0.47 3.44
N VAL A 46 3.58 1.75 3.17
CA VAL A 46 2.64 2.77 3.59
C VAL A 46 2.38 3.69 2.42
N TYR A 47 1.15 3.68 1.92
CA TYR A 47 0.71 4.65 0.94
C TYR A 47 0.35 5.95 1.67
N LEU A 48 0.91 7.06 1.22
CA LEU A 48 0.63 8.39 1.77
C LEU A 48 -0.57 8.99 1.04
N ALA A 49 -1.55 9.39 1.84
CA ALA A 49 -2.66 10.22 1.44
C ALA A 49 -2.69 11.46 2.35
N GLU A 50 -3.50 12.44 2.03
CA GLU A 50 -3.60 13.67 2.82
C GLU A 50 -5.04 14.15 2.92
N ASN A 51 -5.34 14.90 3.96
CA ASN A 51 -6.57 15.68 4.06
C ASN A 51 -6.19 17.15 4.30
N GLU A 52 -7.17 18.03 4.56
CA GLU A 52 -6.92 19.47 4.78
C GLU A 52 -5.97 19.78 5.97
N GLU A 53 -5.75 18.83 6.89
CA GLU A 53 -5.03 19.05 8.13
C GLU A 53 -3.68 18.34 8.19
N GLU A 54 -3.59 17.10 7.70
CA GLU A 54 -2.43 16.23 7.89
C GLU A 54 -2.37 15.05 6.92
N TYR A 55 -1.27 14.29 6.96
CA TYR A 55 -1.13 13.01 6.26
C TYR A 55 -2.00 11.91 6.89
N VAL A 56 -2.59 11.10 6.02
CA VAL A 56 -3.28 9.85 6.33
C VAL A 56 -2.43 8.69 5.81
N TYR A 57 -2.09 7.77 6.69
CA TYR A 57 -1.18 6.66 6.43
C TYR A 57 -1.96 5.39 6.18
N LEU A 58 -1.98 4.92 4.93
CA LEU A 58 -2.65 3.69 4.52
C LEU A 58 -1.63 2.55 4.64
N TYR A 59 -1.71 1.77 5.71
CA TYR A 59 -0.77 0.68 5.95
C TYR A 59 -1.11 -0.54 5.11
N LEU A 60 -0.12 -0.98 4.36
CA LEU A 60 -0.15 -2.13 3.47
C LEU A 60 0.71 -3.23 4.09
N GLU A 61 0.13 -3.95 5.05
CA GLU A 61 0.83 -4.98 5.81
C GLU A 61 1.28 -6.15 4.90
N GLU A 62 2.32 -6.87 5.33
CA GLU A 62 2.86 -8.03 4.61
C GLU A 62 1.78 -9.04 4.17
N SER A 63 0.73 -9.19 4.98
CA SER A 63 -0.38 -10.11 4.73
C SER A 63 -1.15 -9.88 3.43
N ILE A 64 -1.02 -8.70 2.80
CA ILE A 64 -1.68 -8.37 1.52
C ILE A 64 -0.69 -8.23 0.36
N TRP A 65 0.61 -8.47 0.58
CA TRP A 65 1.64 -8.22 -0.44
C TRP A 65 1.53 -9.11 -1.67
N ASP A 66 1.03 -10.34 -1.54
CA ASP A 66 0.78 -11.22 -2.70
C ASP A 66 -0.25 -10.59 -3.66
N GLU A 67 -1.27 -9.95 -3.12
CA GLU A 67 -2.29 -9.23 -3.87
C GLU A 67 -1.73 -7.94 -4.47
N LEU A 68 -0.85 -7.24 -3.75
CA LEU A 68 -0.12 -6.09 -4.29
C LEU A 68 0.79 -6.50 -5.45
N LYS A 69 1.53 -7.61 -5.32
CA LYS A 69 2.35 -8.17 -6.42
C LYS A 69 1.48 -8.48 -7.63
N LYS A 70 0.31 -9.07 -7.41
CA LYS A 70 -0.65 -9.32 -8.49
C LYS A 70 -1.12 -8.02 -9.16
N ALA A 71 -1.41 -6.98 -8.39
CA ALA A 71 -1.78 -5.67 -8.94
C ALA A 71 -0.63 -5.02 -9.72
N LEU A 72 0.60 -5.10 -9.21
CA LEU A 72 1.83 -4.64 -9.85
C LEU A 72 2.03 -5.31 -11.22
N LEU A 73 1.97 -6.64 -11.28
CA LEU A 73 2.15 -7.41 -12.51
C LEU A 73 1.06 -7.12 -13.56
N ASN A 74 -0.18 -6.93 -13.12
CA ASN A 74 -1.31 -6.67 -14.01
C ASN A 74 -1.53 -5.18 -14.31
N LYS A 75 -0.73 -4.29 -13.70
CA LYS A 75 -0.92 -2.83 -13.74
C LYS A 75 -2.34 -2.42 -13.38
N SER A 76 -2.87 -3.05 -12.34
CA SER A 76 -4.23 -2.84 -11.86
C SER A 76 -4.37 -1.51 -11.14
N ALA A 77 -5.53 -0.88 -11.27
CA ALA A 77 -5.90 0.19 -10.34
C ALA A 77 -6.03 -0.38 -8.91
N VAL A 78 -5.65 0.42 -7.91
CA VAL A 78 -5.75 0.06 -6.49
C VAL A 78 -6.64 1.09 -5.80
N ILE A 79 -7.67 0.61 -5.10
CA ILE A 79 -8.68 1.46 -4.47
C ILE A 79 -8.81 1.10 -3.00
N ALA A 80 -8.56 2.05 -2.11
CA ALA A 80 -8.96 1.94 -0.70
C ALA A 80 -10.48 2.13 -0.60
N LYS A 81 -11.17 1.20 0.06
CA LYS A 81 -12.64 1.14 0.07
C LYS A 81 -13.17 0.93 1.48
N SER A 82 -14.17 1.71 1.83
CA SER A 82 -15.06 1.51 2.98
C SER A 82 -16.49 1.35 2.47
N ASP A 83 -17.46 1.22 3.39
CA ASP A 83 -18.87 1.11 3.03
C ASP A 83 -19.39 2.35 2.28
N ASP A 84 -18.94 3.54 2.66
CA ASP A 84 -19.46 4.82 2.14
C ASP A 84 -18.49 5.57 1.22
N TYR A 85 -17.18 5.26 1.28
CA TYR A 85 -16.14 6.00 0.56
C TYR A 85 -15.17 5.08 -0.17
N SER A 86 -14.69 5.55 -1.33
CA SER A 86 -13.62 4.94 -2.09
C SER A 86 -12.59 5.98 -2.50
N LEU A 87 -11.31 5.63 -2.36
CA LEU A 87 -10.17 6.45 -2.76
C LEU A 87 -9.29 5.64 -3.71
N GLU A 88 -9.20 6.08 -4.95
CA GLU A 88 -8.19 5.56 -5.89
C GLU A 88 -6.81 6.02 -5.45
N LEU A 89 -5.88 5.07 -5.33
CA LEU A 89 -4.52 5.33 -4.90
C LEU A 89 -3.70 5.68 -6.15
N ASP A 90 -3.64 6.96 -6.48
CA ASP A 90 -2.93 7.44 -7.65
C ASP A 90 -1.43 7.10 -7.60
N GLN A 91 -0.80 6.88 -8.76
CA GLN A 91 0.62 6.49 -8.92
C GLN A 91 1.04 5.19 -8.19
N PHE A 92 0.10 4.40 -7.66
CA PHE A 92 0.42 3.26 -6.80
C PHE A 92 1.36 2.24 -7.46
N ILE A 93 1.12 1.90 -8.72
CA ILE A 93 1.92 0.90 -9.45
C ILE A 93 3.36 1.39 -9.64
N GLU A 94 3.54 2.65 -10.02
CA GLU A 94 4.85 3.25 -10.28
C GLU A 94 5.67 3.37 -8.99
N GLU A 95 5.04 3.83 -7.91
CA GLU A 95 5.67 3.96 -6.60
C GLU A 95 6.02 2.60 -5.99
N LEU A 96 5.14 1.60 -6.13
CA LEU A 96 5.41 0.26 -5.60
C LEU A 96 6.57 -0.40 -6.36
N ASP A 97 6.61 -0.30 -7.69
CA ASP A 97 7.70 -0.82 -8.52
C ASP A 97 9.05 -0.19 -8.15
N TYR A 98 9.04 1.15 -8.02
CA TYR A 98 10.21 1.91 -7.60
C TYR A 98 10.70 1.48 -6.22
N LEU A 99 9.80 1.39 -5.25
CA LEU A 99 10.15 1.03 -3.87
C LEU A 99 10.70 -0.40 -3.77
N VAL A 100 10.06 -1.37 -4.43
CA VAL A 100 10.53 -2.77 -4.46
C VAL A 100 11.93 -2.84 -5.06
N THR A 101 12.17 -2.18 -6.19
CA THR A 101 13.48 -2.12 -6.84
C THR A 101 14.54 -1.46 -5.95
N ASN A 102 14.17 -0.44 -5.18
CA ASN A 102 15.09 0.27 -4.29
C ASN A 102 15.44 -0.51 -3.00
N ILE A 103 14.57 -1.45 -2.60
CA ILE A 103 14.78 -2.34 -1.45
C ILE A 103 15.66 -3.53 -1.81
N GLU A 104 15.60 -4.02 -3.05
CA GLU A 104 16.38 -5.17 -3.52
C GLU A 104 17.88 -5.03 -3.19
N GLY A 105 18.43 -6.01 -2.44
CA GLY A 105 19.82 -6.02 -2.00
C GLY A 105 20.26 -4.85 -1.10
N ASN A 106 19.32 -4.01 -0.62
CA ASN A 106 19.63 -2.79 0.12
C ASN A 106 19.41 -2.97 1.63
N GLY A 107 20.45 -3.46 2.32
CA GLY A 107 20.44 -3.70 3.78
C GLY A 107 20.11 -2.48 4.67
N ASN A 108 20.06 -1.25 4.12
CA ASN A 108 19.61 -0.08 4.88
C ASN A 108 18.14 -0.15 5.30
N TYR A 109 17.35 -1.00 4.64
CA TYR A 109 15.96 -1.29 5.01
C TYR A 109 15.85 -2.40 6.07
N GLY A 110 16.97 -3.00 6.49
CA GLY A 110 17.02 -4.15 7.39
C GLY A 110 16.89 -5.48 6.64
N ASP A 111 17.77 -6.43 6.97
CA ASP A 111 17.92 -7.69 6.23
C ASP A 111 16.62 -8.49 6.11
N GLU A 112 15.79 -8.50 7.17
CA GLU A 112 14.50 -9.21 7.14
C GLU A 112 13.47 -8.54 6.22
N MET A 113 13.43 -7.20 6.15
CA MET A 113 12.56 -6.47 5.21
C MET A 113 12.97 -6.76 3.77
N VAL A 114 14.28 -6.66 3.48
CA VAL A 114 14.84 -6.96 2.16
C VAL A 114 14.48 -8.37 1.74
N LYS A 115 14.72 -9.36 2.61
CA LYS A 115 14.41 -10.76 2.34
C LYS A 115 12.93 -11.00 2.08
N LYS A 116 12.02 -10.39 2.86
CA LYS A 116 10.57 -10.51 2.63
C LYS A 116 10.15 -9.95 1.28
N VAL A 117 10.65 -8.77 0.92
CA VAL A 117 10.37 -8.15 -0.37
C VAL A 117 10.91 -8.99 -1.51
N GLU A 118 12.14 -9.49 -1.41
CA GLU A 118 12.76 -10.36 -2.43
C GLU A 118 11.98 -11.67 -2.61
N ASN A 119 11.59 -12.34 -1.51
CA ASN A 119 10.82 -13.58 -1.56
C ASN A 119 9.45 -13.38 -2.24
N ILE A 120 8.73 -12.31 -1.88
CA ILE A 120 7.37 -12.09 -2.36
C ILE A 120 7.39 -11.47 -3.75
N PHE A 121 8.06 -10.34 -3.96
CA PHE A 121 7.96 -9.58 -5.20
C PHE A 121 8.91 -10.03 -6.30
N LEU A 122 10.07 -10.61 -5.95
CA LEU A 122 11.14 -10.92 -6.92
C LEU A 122 11.39 -12.42 -7.12
N ASP A 123 10.73 -13.28 -6.35
CA ASP A 123 10.88 -14.73 -6.39
C ASP A 123 12.35 -15.19 -6.23
N LYS A 124 13.10 -14.53 -5.33
CA LYS A 124 14.53 -14.78 -5.05
C LYS A 124 14.78 -15.53 -3.76
#